data_AF-A0A7V9RGE1-F1
#
_entry.id   AF-A0A7V9RGE1-F1
#
_cell.length_a   1.000
_cell.length_b   1.000
_cell.length_c   1.000
_cell.angle_alpha   90.00
_cell.angle_beta   90.00
_cell.angle_gamma   90.00
#
_symmetry.space_group_name_H-M   'P 1'
#
loop_
_entity.id
_entity.type
_entity.pdbx_description
1 polymer ?
#
loop_
_entity_poly.entity_id
_entity_poly.type
_entity_poly.pdbx_seq_one_letter_code
_entity_poly.pdbx_strand_id
1 'polypeptide(L)'
;MGTTSTNKKVILHGDEGMTGTDDGGAFLRILDGDPVSATYMTEIGRYQTRKEVGIHNIQMVGDRVYLSYYQDGIRIVDIADPTQPTEVAHFNTWDPETSFGSAFEGAVGVRVANDHVFVADIARGLLILSETR
;
A
#
# COMPACT_ATOMS: atom_id res chain seq x y z
N MET A 1 -11.02 -6.23 -4.83
CA MET A 1 -10.86 -6.63 -6.25
C MET A 1 -10.96 -5.37 -7.08
N GLY A 2 -10.09 -5.19 -8.07
CA GLY A 2 -10.06 -4.04 -8.96
C GLY A 2 -9.67 -4.46 -10.37
N THR A 3 -9.66 -3.49 -11.28
CA THR A 3 -9.32 -3.72 -12.69
C THR A 3 -8.32 -2.66 -13.12
N THR A 4 -7.20 -3.09 -13.69
CA THR A 4 -6.18 -2.20 -14.27
C THR A 4 -6.66 -1.60 -15.59
N SER A 5 -5.98 -0.57 -16.10
CA SER A 5 -6.22 0.00 -17.44
C SER A 5 -6.01 -1.02 -18.56
N THR A 6 -5.18 -2.03 -18.32
CA THR A 6 -4.97 -3.20 -19.19
C THR A 6 -6.09 -4.25 -19.10
N ASN A 7 -7.18 -3.94 -18.38
CA ASN A 7 -8.36 -4.78 -18.15
C ASN A 7 -8.05 -6.08 -17.38
N LYS A 8 -6.94 -6.12 -16.65
CA LYS A 8 -6.56 -7.27 -15.81
C LYS A 8 -7.27 -7.16 -14.47
N LYS A 9 -8.00 -8.21 -14.09
CA LYS A 9 -8.66 -8.28 -12.78
C LYS A 9 -7.63 -8.67 -11.73
N VAL A 10 -7.57 -7.88 -10.66
CA VAL A 10 -6.62 -8.11 -9.57
C VAL A 10 -7.30 -8.12 -8.22
N ILE A 11 -6.78 -8.93 -7.32
CA ILE A 11 -7.10 -8.88 -5.89
C ILE A 11 -5.87 -8.33 -5.18
N LEU A 12 -6.06 -7.27 -4.41
CA LEU A 12 -5.02 -6.67 -3.61
C LEU A 12 -5.19 -7.14 -2.17
N HIS A 13 -4.10 -7.60 -1.57
CA HIS A 13 -4.06 -8.03 -0.19
C HIS A 13 -2.83 -7.44 0.49
N GLY A 14 -3.05 -6.74 1.60
CA GLY A 14 -1.97 -6.21 2.43
C GLY A 14 -1.74 -7.13 3.60
N ASP A 15 -0.47 -7.34 3.91
CA ASP A 15 -0.06 -8.04 5.12
C ASP A 15 0.23 -7.02 6.23
N GLU A 16 -0.49 -7.16 7.34
CA GLU A 16 -0.36 -6.36 8.54
C GLU A 16 0.53 -7.08 9.56
N GLY A 17 1.67 -7.60 9.09
CA GLY A 17 2.62 -8.36 9.88
C GLY A 17 3.85 -7.52 10.24
N MET A 18 4.17 -7.44 11.54
CA MET A 18 5.44 -6.90 12.04
C MET A 18 6.34 -8.01 12.61
N THR A 19 5.99 -9.26 12.34
CA THR A 19 6.69 -10.42 12.87
C THR A 19 7.99 -10.58 12.11
N GLY A 20 9.13 -10.60 12.81
CA GLY A 20 10.43 -11.00 12.26
C GLY A 20 10.48 -12.48 11.85
N THR A 21 9.41 -13.00 11.26
CA THR A 21 9.38 -14.24 10.49
C THR A 21 10.20 -14.04 9.23
N ASP A 22 10.80 -15.12 8.74
CA ASP A 22 11.77 -15.09 7.63
C ASP A 22 11.20 -14.48 6.33
N ASP A 23 9.87 -14.46 6.18
CA ASP A 23 9.17 -13.92 5.01
C ASP A 23 8.83 -12.43 5.10
N GLY A 24 8.98 -11.79 6.28
CA GLY A 24 8.71 -10.38 6.51
C GLY A 24 7.31 -9.96 6.05
N GLY A 25 6.28 -10.18 6.88
CA GLY A 25 4.83 -10.03 6.61
C GLY A 25 4.33 -8.61 6.33
N ALA A 26 5.08 -7.87 5.53
CA ALA A 26 5.01 -6.44 5.34
C ALA A 26 5.00 -6.15 3.84
N PHE A 27 4.02 -6.68 3.10
CA PHE A 27 3.97 -6.50 1.65
C PHE A 27 2.55 -6.46 1.10
N LEU A 28 2.42 -5.78 -0.03
CA LEU A 28 1.27 -5.83 -0.91
C LEU A 28 1.43 -7.09 -1.78
N ARG A 29 0.46 -8.00 -1.70
CA ARG A 29 0.27 -9.08 -2.66
C ARG A 29 -0.73 -8.65 -3.72
N ILE A 30 -0.39 -8.91 -4.97
CA ILE A 30 -1.28 -8.75 -6.11
C ILE A 30 -1.58 -10.16 -6.62
N LEU A 31 -2.84 -10.57 -6.50
CA LEU A 31 -3.31 -11.87 -6.97
C LEU A 31 -4.08 -11.73 -8.27
N ASP A 32 -4.04 -12.78 -9.08
CA ASP A 32 -4.93 -12.94 -10.22
C ASP A 32 -6.39 -12.99 -9.75
N GLY A 33 -7.15 -11.98 -10.15
CA GLY A 33 -8.56 -11.82 -9.80
C GLY A 33 -9.51 -12.34 -10.86
N ASP A 34 -9.05 -12.94 -11.96
CA ASP A 34 -9.93 -13.44 -13.01
C ASP A 34 -10.36 -14.89 -12.75
N PRO A 35 -11.64 -15.16 -12.41
CA PRO A 35 -12.09 -16.49 -11.99
C PRO A 35 -12.02 -17.56 -13.09
N VAL A 36 -11.81 -17.17 -14.35
CA VAL A 36 -11.64 -18.10 -15.48
C VAL A 36 -10.17 -18.33 -15.83
N SER A 37 -9.25 -17.61 -15.19
CA SER A 37 -7.81 -17.76 -15.41
C SER A 37 -7.29 -19.06 -14.79
N ALA A 38 -6.34 -19.72 -15.46
CA ALA A 38 -5.65 -20.89 -14.93
C ALA A 38 -4.80 -20.57 -13.68
N THR A 39 -4.50 -19.29 -13.45
CA THR A 39 -3.75 -18.79 -12.31
C THR A 39 -4.62 -18.04 -11.30
N TYR A 40 -5.96 -18.20 -11.35
CA TYR A 40 -6.88 -17.54 -10.41
C TYR A 40 -6.46 -17.76 -8.96
N MET A 41 -6.48 -16.68 -8.17
CA MET A 41 -6.07 -16.66 -6.75
C MET A 41 -4.59 -16.95 -6.47
N THR A 42 -3.74 -17.00 -7.49
CA THR A 42 -2.27 -17.08 -7.31
C THR A 42 -1.65 -15.68 -7.27
N GLU A 43 -0.53 -15.54 -6.56
CA GLU A 43 0.26 -14.31 -6.54
C GLU A 43 0.93 -14.08 -7.90
N ILE A 44 0.68 -12.92 -8.49
CA ILE A 44 1.24 -12.50 -9.78
C ILE A 44 2.22 -11.34 -9.66
N GLY A 45 2.25 -10.67 -8.50
CA GLY A 45 3.17 -9.59 -8.21
C GLY A 45 3.15 -9.23 -6.72
N ARG A 46 4.22 -8.57 -6.27
CA ARG A 46 4.36 -8.12 -4.89
C ARG A 46 5.13 -6.82 -4.79
N TYR A 47 4.82 -6.02 -3.79
CA TYR A 47 5.56 -4.81 -3.44
C TYR A 47 5.79 -4.75 -1.93
N GLN A 48 6.99 -4.33 -1.52
CA GLN A 48 7.41 -4.22 -0.13
C GLN A 48 8.36 -3.04 0.02
N THR A 49 8.26 -2.31 1.13
CA THR A 49 9.27 -1.32 1.52
C THR A 49 10.39 -2.01 2.32
N ARG A 50 10.13 -2.28 3.60
CA ARG A 50 10.99 -3.00 4.53
C ARG A 50 10.18 -4.07 5.25
N LYS A 51 10.86 -5.13 5.72
CA LYS A 51 10.21 -6.33 6.26
C LYS A 51 9.56 -6.12 7.62
N GLU A 52 9.94 -5.05 8.32
CA GLU A 52 9.56 -4.78 9.70
C GLU A 52 8.24 -4.02 9.84
N VAL A 53 7.70 -3.44 8.76
CA VAL A 53 6.57 -2.49 8.83
C VAL A 53 5.43 -2.94 7.94
N GLY A 54 4.22 -3.12 8.48
CA GLY A 54 3.07 -3.64 7.73
C GLY A 54 2.30 -2.59 6.92
N ILE A 55 1.37 -3.08 6.10
CA ILE A 55 0.34 -2.25 5.44
C ILE A 55 -0.92 -2.32 6.28
N HIS A 56 -1.50 -1.16 6.63
CA HIS A 56 -2.76 -1.10 7.36
C HIS A 56 -3.96 -1.00 6.40
N ASN A 57 -3.95 -0.04 5.47
CA ASN A 57 -5.03 0.17 4.52
C ASN A 57 -4.53 0.25 3.08
N ILE A 58 -5.40 -0.18 2.17
CA ILE A 58 -5.18 -0.19 0.72
C ILE A 58 -6.36 0.51 0.05
N GLN A 59 -6.06 1.38 -0.91
CA GLN A 59 -7.04 1.87 -1.86
C GLN A 59 -6.49 1.85 -3.28
N MET A 60 -7.25 1.28 -4.21
CA MET A 60 -6.94 1.33 -5.64
C MET A 60 -7.72 2.48 -6.31
N VAL A 61 -7.04 3.26 -7.15
CA VAL A 61 -7.62 4.30 -8.01
C VAL A 61 -6.96 4.20 -9.38
N GLY A 62 -7.71 3.73 -10.38
CA GLY A 62 -7.12 3.38 -11.69
C GLY A 62 -6.01 2.35 -11.51
N ASP A 63 -4.83 2.64 -12.07
CA ASP A 63 -3.64 1.79 -11.95
C ASP A 63 -2.80 2.07 -10.71
N ARG A 64 -3.22 2.98 -9.83
CA ARG A 64 -2.46 3.32 -8.62
C ARG A 64 -3.06 2.64 -7.40
N VAL A 65 -2.18 2.10 -6.56
CA VAL A 65 -2.49 1.58 -5.24
C VAL A 65 -1.87 2.50 -4.19
N TYR A 66 -2.73 3.07 -3.36
CA TYR A 66 -2.39 3.93 -2.25
C TYR A 66 -2.39 3.08 -0.98
N LEU A 67 -1.29 3.12 -0.25
CA LEU A 67 -1.03 2.28 0.92
C LEU A 67 -0.77 3.19 2.11
N SER A 68 -1.46 2.94 3.23
CA SER A 68 -1.00 3.44 4.53
C SER A 68 -0.13 2.36 5.19
N TYR A 69 1.12 2.71 5.43
CA TYR A 69 2.23 1.79 5.67
C TYR A 69 2.88 2.06 7.03
N TYR A 70 2.09 2.38 8.06
CA TYR A 70 2.58 2.70 9.41
C TYR A 70 3.77 3.68 9.37
N GLN A 71 4.94 3.26 9.85
CA GLN A 71 6.13 4.09 9.96
C GLN A 71 6.69 4.51 8.60
N ASP A 72 6.30 3.80 7.55
CA ASP A 72 6.66 4.14 6.19
C ASP A 72 5.66 5.13 5.57
N GLY A 73 4.67 5.59 6.33
CA GLY A 73 3.75 6.64 5.90
C GLY A 73 2.90 6.20 4.71
N ILE A 74 2.72 7.09 3.73
CA ILE A 74 1.99 6.77 2.50
C ILE A 74 2.94 6.30 1.41
N ARG A 75 2.56 5.22 0.73
CA ARG A 75 3.17 4.74 -0.51
C ARG A 75 2.14 4.76 -1.63
N ILE A 76 2.56 5.16 -2.83
CA ILE A 76 1.77 5.11 -4.06
C ILE A 76 2.49 4.21 -5.04
N VAL A 77 1.84 3.11 -5.42
CA VAL A 77 2.40 2.07 -6.28
C VAL A 77 1.60 2.00 -7.57
N ASP A 78 2.28 2.15 -8.71
CA ASP A 78 1.71 1.88 -10.03
C ASP A 78 1.67 0.36 -10.28
N ILE A 79 0.51 -0.13 -10.69
CA ILE A 79 0.22 -1.54 -11.00
C ILE A 79 -0.37 -1.72 -12.40
N ALA A 80 -0.10 -0.81 -13.34
CA ALA A 80 -0.54 -0.93 -14.73
C ALA A 80 -0.10 -2.26 -15.36
N ASP A 81 1.14 -2.67 -15.06
CA ASP A 81 1.58 -4.07 -15.11
C ASP A 81 1.59 -4.65 -13.69
N PRO A 82 0.58 -5.44 -13.29
CA PRO A 82 0.50 -6.01 -11.95
C PRO A 82 1.58 -7.05 -11.66
N THR A 83 2.36 -7.48 -12.67
CA THR A 83 3.51 -8.37 -12.48
C THR A 83 4.80 -7.60 -12.14
N GLN A 84 4.80 -6.27 -12.35
CA GLN A 84 5.94 -5.39 -12.09
C GLN A 84 5.49 -4.12 -11.35
N PRO A 85 4.94 -4.24 -10.12
CA PRO A 85 4.50 -3.08 -9.36
C PRO A 85 5.68 -2.13 -9.05
N THR A 86 5.48 -0.83 -9.25
CA THR A 86 6.53 0.19 -9.10
C THR A 86 6.06 1.32 -8.19
N GLU A 87 6.84 1.68 -7.17
CA GLU A 87 6.56 2.87 -6.37
C GLU A 87 6.79 4.14 -7.20
N VAL A 88 5.80 5.03 -7.23
CA VAL A 88 5.85 6.29 -7.99
C VAL A 88 5.87 7.53 -7.11
N ALA A 89 5.45 7.41 -5.84
CA ALA A 89 5.51 8.49 -4.87
C ALA A 89 5.41 7.96 -3.44
N HIS A 90 5.93 8.74 -2.50
CA HIS A 90 5.75 8.48 -1.08
C HIS A 90 5.80 9.74 -0.23
N PHE A 91 5.28 9.64 1.00
CA PHE A 91 5.45 10.64 2.04
C PHE A 91 5.62 9.96 3.39
N ASN A 92 6.78 10.14 4.02
CA ASN A 92 7.07 9.56 5.34
C ASN A 92 6.35 10.37 6.42
N THR A 93 5.51 9.71 7.20
CA THR A 93 4.74 10.35 8.28
C THR A 93 5.24 10.00 9.67
N TRP A 94 6.33 9.26 9.78
CA TRP A 94 6.94 8.87 11.05
C TRP A 94 8.32 9.49 11.21
N ASP A 95 8.65 9.82 12.45
CA ASP A 95 9.91 10.44 12.83
C ASP A 95 10.39 9.82 14.14
N PRO A 96 11.57 9.18 14.16
CA PRO A 96 12.09 8.52 15.35
C PRO A 96 12.33 9.48 16.52
N GLU A 97 12.54 10.78 16.27
CA GLU A 97 12.80 11.76 17.33
C GLU A 97 11.53 12.18 18.08
N THR A 98 10.36 12.02 17.43
CA THR A 98 9.06 12.46 17.96
C THR A 98 8.08 11.30 18.19
N SER A 99 8.49 10.07 17.92
CA SER A 99 7.67 8.86 18.02
C SER A 99 7.72 8.21 19.40
N PHE A 100 6.64 7.49 19.77
CA PHE A 100 6.59 6.68 20.99
C PHE A 100 7.26 5.30 20.82
N GLY A 101 7.83 5.02 19.64
CA GLY A 101 8.63 3.84 19.34
C GLY A 101 7.83 2.59 19.00
N SER A 102 6.51 2.68 18.85
CA SER A 102 5.69 1.55 18.41
C SER A 102 5.82 1.33 16.90
N ALA A 103 5.89 0.06 16.52
CA ALA A 103 5.91 -0.35 15.13
C ALA A 103 4.56 -0.06 14.43
N PHE A 104 3.46 0.01 15.20
CA PHE A 104 2.13 0.38 14.73
C PHE A 104 1.91 1.92 14.66
N GLU A 105 2.96 2.75 14.64
CA GLU A 105 2.83 4.20 14.51
C GLU A 105 2.94 4.68 13.06
N GLY A 106 2.42 5.88 12.79
CA GLY A 106 2.45 6.52 11.48
C GLY A 106 1.09 6.45 10.77
N ALA A 107 1.12 6.24 9.45
CA ALA A 107 -0.09 6.27 8.62
C ALA A 107 -0.92 4.97 8.74
N VAL A 108 -2.18 5.12 9.15
CA VAL A 108 -3.13 4.02 9.38
C VAL A 108 -4.37 4.07 8.50
N GLY A 109 -4.62 5.21 7.86
CA GLY A 109 -5.74 5.35 6.93
C GLY A 109 -5.32 6.09 5.69
N VAL A 110 -5.88 5.68 4.55
CA VAL A 110 -5.72 6.37 3.28
C VAL A 110 -7.07 6.46 2.57
N ARG A 111 -7.37 7.66 2.06
CA ARG A 111 -8.50 7.90 1.17
C ARG A 111 -8.10 8.87 0.07
N VAL A 112 -8.30 8.50 -1.18
CA VAL A 112 -8.18 9.37 -2.34
C VAL A 112 -9.56 9.89 -2.71
N ALA A 113 -9.67 11.20 -2.85
CA ALA A 113 -10.86 11.86 -3.38
C ALA A 113 -10.47 13.17 -4.05
N ASN A 114 -10.99 13.40 -5.25
CA ASN A 114 -10.57 14.50 -6.12
C ASN A 114 -9.05 14.42 -6.38
N ASP A 115 -8.34 15.55 -6.32
CA ASP A 115 -6.88 15.62 -6.48
C ASP A 115 -6.12 15.54 -5.13
N HIS A 116 -6.71 14.92 -4.10
CA HIS A 116 -6.11 14.85 -2.76
C HIS A 116 -6.05 13.43 -2.21
N VAL A 117 -4.99 13.18 -1.44
CA VAL A 117 -4.80 12.00 -0.61
C VAL A 117 -4.99 12.41 0.85
N PHE A 118 -6.04 11.91 1.46
CA PHE A 118 -6.35 12.06 2.88
C PHE A 118 -5.70 10.92 3.65
N VAL A 119 -4.93 11.26 4.66
CA VAL A 119 -4.13 10.31 5.44
C VAL A 119 -4.48 10.47 6.91
N ALA A 120 -4.94 9.39 7.53
CA ALA A 120 -5.04 9.33 8.98
C ALA A 120 -3.69 8.86 9.53
N ASP A 121 -3.05 9.72 10.34
CA ASP A 121 -1.80 9.44 11.02
C ASP A 121 -2.00 9.47 12.54
N ILE A 122 -1.38 8.54 13.24
CA ILE A 122 -1.53 8.37 14.69
C ILE A 122 -1.02 9.59 15.48
N ALA A 123 0.11 10.17 15.08
CA ALA A 123 0.76 11.25 15.82
C ALA A 123 0.36 12.63 15.28
N ARG A 124 0.13 12.73 13.98
CA ARG A 124 -0.09 14.00 13.28
C ARG A 124 -1.57 14.31 13.01
N GLY A 125 -2.48 13.35 13.22
CA GLY A 125 -3.90 13.50 12.91
C GLY A 125 -4.18 13.36 11.41
N LEU A 126 -5.00 14.25 10.85
CA LEU A 126 -5.34 14.21 9.42
C LEU A 126 -4.32 15.00 8.61
N LEU A 127 -3.62 14.32 7.70
CA LEU A 127 -2.82 14.97 6.65
C LEU A 127 -3.62 14.98 5.34
N ILE A 128 -3.49 16.08 4.60
CA ILE A 128 -4.07 16.24 3.26
C ILE A 128 -2.91 16.53 2.33
N LEU A 129 -2.63 15.59 1.43
CA LEU A 129 -1.55 15.66 0.46
C LEU A 129 -2.15 15.92 -0.93
N SER A 130 -1.41 16.64 -1.76
CA SER A 130 -1.71 16.83 -3.17
C SER A 130 -0.64 16.14 -4.00
N GLU A 131 -1.04 15.47 -5.08
CA GLU A 131 -0.09 14.92 -6.04
C GLU A 131 0.32 16.03 -7.01
N THR A 132 1.62 16.36 -7.04
CA THR A 132 2.17 17.21 -8.09
C THR A 132 2.19 16.41 -9.41
N ARG A 133 1.50 16.96 -10.43
CA ARG A 133 1.49 16.41 -11.79
C ARG A 133 2.80 16.65 -12.53
#